data_AF-A0A966VPS6-F1
#
_entry.id   AF-A0A966VPS6-F1
#
_cell.length_a   1.000
_cell.length_b   1.000
_cell.length_c   1.000
_cell.angle_alpha   90.00
_cell.angle_beta   90.00
_cell.angle_gamma   90.00
#
_symmetry.space_group_name_H-M   'P 1'
#
loop_
_entity.id
_entity.type
_entity.pdbx_description
1 polymer ?
#
loop_
_entity_poly.entity_id
_entity_poly.type
_entity_poly.pdbx_seq_one_letter_code
_entity_poly.pdbx_strand_id
1 'polypeptide(L)'
;GIFLERYAINPVNNERIPIWASDYVLADYGTGAIMAVPAHDQRDLDFARAMKLPVRTVVKVEGQEDPALSGVATSGSGVMVNSGSLNGLDSSEAIGKIIGQLETKNLAKASNNYRLRDWLISRQRYWGTPFPIIHCKACGEVAVNESDLPIKLPDSKSLDLRPKGTSPLATATDWVNVKCPKCGADALRDTDTMDTFVDSSWYFLRYTSVNTHDKPFDRKEVDTWLPVDQYVGGVSHAILHLLYSQQLP
;
A
#
# COMPACT_ATOMS: atom_id res chain seq x y z
N GLY A 1 11.30 13.25 -17.35
CA GLY A 1 12.21 13.29 -16.19
C GLY A 1 13.09 14.52 -16.24
N ILE A 2 13.60 14.95 -15.08
CA ILE A 2 14.50 16.10 -14.91
C ILE A 2 15.78 15.62 -14.22
N PHE A 3 16.94 16.03 -14.75
CA PHE A 3 18.22 15.79 -14.10
C PHE A 3 18.37 16.72 -12.90
N LEU A 4 18.70 16.18 -11.73
CA LEU A 4 18.75 16.95 -10.47
C LEU A 4 20.10 17.62 -10.22
N GLU A 5 21.05 17.57 -11.16
CA GLU A 5 22.42 18.07 -10.98
C GLU A 5 23.10 17.47 -9.73
N ARG A 6 22.73 16.23 -9.41
CA ARG A 6 23.27 15.44 -8.32
C ARG A 6 23.66 14.08 -8.83
N TYR A 7 24.57 13.46 -8.10
CA TYR A 7 25.11 12.17 -8.46
C TYR A 7 25.20 11.30 -7.21
N ALA A 8 24.99 10.00 -7.39
CA ALA A 8 25.27 8.98 -6.40
C ALA A 8 26.53 8.19 -6.81
N ILE A 9 27.10 7.44 -5.86
CA ILE A 9 28.17 6.48 -6.13
C ILE A 9 27.55 5.09 -6.11
N ASN A 10 27.73 4.34 -7.19
CA ASN A 10 27.30 2.94 -7.21
C ASN A 10 28.22 2.11 -6.29
N PRO A 11 27.69 1.45 -5.25
CA PRO A 11 28.49 0.77 -4.23
C PRO A 11 29.24 -0.47 -4.76
N VAL A 12 28.91 -0.95 -5.96
CA VAL A 12 29.50 -2.17 -6.54
C VAL A 12 30.75 -1.87 -7.36
N ASN A 13 30.81 -0.74 -8.06
CA ASN A 13 31.91 -0.37 -8.94
C ASN A 13 32.52 1.02 -8.67
N ASN A 14 32.00 1.76 -7.68
CA ASN A 14 32.39 3.13 -7.33
C ASN A 14 32.21 4.16 -8.45
N GLU A 15 31.47 3.84 -9.51
CA GLU A 15 31.18 4.78 -10.59
C GLU A 15 30.16 5.82 -10.13
N ARG A 16 30.32 7.05 -10.64
CA ARG A 16 29.41 8.15 -10.40
C ARG A 16 28.21 8.05 -11.35
N ILE A 17 27.00 7.96 -10.80
CA ILE A 17 25.74 7.85 -11.55
C ILE A 17 24.85 9.08 -11.36
N PRO A 18 24.20 9.62 -12.42
CA PRO A 18 23.36 10.80 -12.32
C PRO A 18 22.03 10.49 -11.63
N ILE A 19 21.51 11.43 -10.84
CA ILE A 19 20.21 11.31 -10.17
C ILE A 19 19.16 12.10 -10.95
N TRP A 20 18.03 11.46 -11.25
CA TRP A 20 16.90 12.01 -12.00
C TRP A 20 15.61 11.90 -11.20
N ALA A 21 14.68 12.83 -11.46
CA ALA A 21 13.29 12.72 -11.04
C ALA A 21 12.40 12.37 -12.24
N SER A 22 11.51 11.40 -12.10
CA SER A 22 10.46 11.11 -13.09
C SER A 22 9.18 10.64 -12.42
N ASP A 23 8.06 10.92 -13.08
CA ASP A 23 6.69 10.52 -12.74
C ASP A 23 6.43 9.01 -12.73
N TYR A 24 7.18 8.21 -13.49
CA TYR A 24 7.02 6.75 -13.48
C TYR A 24 7.55 6.07 -12.19
N VAL A 25 8.31 6.81 -11.37
CA VAL A 25 8.77 6.35 -10.06
C VAL A 25 7.77 6.84 -9.01
N LEU A 26 7.00 5.90 -8.47
CA LEU A 26 5.96 6.20 -7.48
C LEU A 26 6.59 6.47 -6.11
N ALA A 27 6.38 7.68 -5.57
CA ALA A 27 6.94 8.10 -4.29
C ALA A 27 6.46 7.23 -3.10
N ASP A 28 5.28 6.62 -3.23
CA ASP A 28 4.62 5.79 -2.23
C ASP A 28 4.81 4.28 -2.48
N TYR A 29 5.76 3.90 -3.33
CA TYR A 29 6.12 2.50 -3.59
C TYR A 29 7.59 2.22 -3.29
N GLY A 30 7.87 1.15 -2.53
CA GLY A 30 9.22 0.84 -2.08
C GLY A 30 9.80 1.97 -1.22
N THR A 31 10.93 2.53 -1.63
CA THR A 31 11.56 3.69 -0.97
C THR A 31 11.26 5.01 -1.67
N GLY A 32 10.40 5.02 -2.70
CA GLY A 32 10.19 6.19 -3.57
C GLY A 32 11.37 6.50 -4.50
N ALA A 33 12.37 5.61 -4.55
CA ALA A 33 13.53 5.69 -5.43
C ALA A 33 13.87 4.31 -5.99
N ILE A 34 14.39 4.26 -7.22
CA ILE A 34 14.84 3.03 -7.87
C ILE A 34 16.27 3.20 -8.39
N MET A 35 17.00 2.10 -8.49
CA MET A 35 18.18 2.04 -9.37
C MET A 35 17.69 1.70 -10.77
N ALA A 36 17.94 2.57 -11.74
CA ALA A 36 17.57 2.31 -13.12
C ALA A 36 18.57 1.33 -13.76
N VAL A 37 18.09 0.27 -14.40
CA VAL A 37 18.93 -0.70 -15.11
C VAL A 37 18.43 -0.85 -16.56
N PRO A 38 18.76 0.12 -17.45
CA PRO A 38 18.14 0.23 -18.77
C PRO A 38 18.29 -1.00 -19.67
N ALA A 39 19.34 -1.81 -19.49
CA ALA A 39 19.49 -3.01 -20.31
C ALA A 39 18.46 -4.10 -19.97
N HIS A 40 17.85 -4.06 -18.77
CA HIS A 40 17.08 -5.19 -18.21
C HIS A 40 15.69 -4.81 -17.65
N ASP A 41 15.31 -3.53 -17.70
CA ASP A 41 13.94 -3.06 -17.47
C ASP A 41 13.52 -2.15 -18.64
N GLN A 42 12.39 -2.47 -19.26
CA GLN A 42 11.93 -1.75 -20.46
C GLN A 42 11.59 -0.28 -20.18
N ARG A 43 11.03 0.04 -19.01
CA ARG A 43 10.69 1.42 -18.66
C ARG A 43 11.96 2.25 -18.45
N ASP A 44 12.98 1.64 -17.84
CA ASP A 44 14.29 2.26 -17.70
C ASP A 44 14.99 2.42 -19.06
N LEU A 45 14.83 1.46 -19.98
CA LEU A 45 15.35 1.55 -21.34
C LEU A 45 14.74 2.72 -22.12
N ASP A 46 13.41 2.80 -22.10
CA ASP A 46 12.67 3.86 -22.79
C ASP A 46 13.06 5.23 -22.25
N PHE A 47 13.16 5.35 -20.92
CA PHE A 47 13.64 6.56 -20.26
C PHE A 47 15.09 6.90 -20.63
N ALA A 48 15.99 5.91 -20.58
CA ALA A 48 17.39 6.11 -20.91
C ALA A 48 17.57 6.53 -22.37
N ARG A 49 16.84 5.94 -23.32
CA ARG A 49 16.88 6.34 -24.73
C ARG A 49 16.37 7.77 -24.94
N ALA A 50 15.25 8.12 -24.31
CA ALA A 50 14.68 9.46 -24.40
C ALA A 50 15.64 10.53 -23.81
N MET A 51 16.31 10.21 -22.71
CA MET A 51 17.24 11.11 -22.02
C MET A 51 18.69 10.96 -22.47
N LYS A 52 18.97 10.11 -23.47
CA LYS A 52 20.30 9.78 -24.00
C LYS A 52 21.30 9.33 -22.92
N LEU A 53 20.82 8.53 -21.98
CA LEU A 53 21.60 7.93 -20.90
C LEU A 53 22.24 6.60 -21.35
N PRO A 54 23.34 6.18 -20.71
CA PRO A 54 24.02 4.94 -21.05
C PRO A 54 23.13 3.70 -20.82
N VAL A 55 23.19 2.75 -21.74
CA VAL A 55 22.60 1.41 -21.62
C VAL A 55 23.74 0.41 -21.47
N ARG A 56 23.84 -0.28 -20.33
CA ARG A 56 24.92 -1.22 -20.02
C ARG A 56 24.38 -2.62 -19.77
N THR A 57 24.69 -3.54 -20.67
CA THR A 57 24.30 -4.94 -20.55
C THR A 57 25.15 -5.66 -19.50
N VAL A 58 24.50 -6.15 -18.45
CA VAL A 58 25.13 -6.92 -17.35
C VAL A 58 24.62 -8.37 -17.20
N VAL A 59 23.62 -8.76 -18.02
CA VAL A 59 23.08 -10.11 -18.10
C VAL A 59 23.02 -10.46 -19.58
N LYS A 60 23.59 -11.59 -19.96
CA LYS A 60 23.56 -12.10 -21.33
C LYS A 60 22.58 -13.27 -21.38
N VAL A 61 21.59 -13.16 -22.25
CA VAL A 61 20.66 -14.25 -22.58
C VAL A 61 20.94 -14.67 -24.02
N GLU A 62 21.07 -15.97 -24.25
CA GLU A 62 21.36 -16.51 -25.58
C GLU A 62 20.22 -16.17 -26.55
N GLY A 63 20.57 -15.76 -27.78
CA GLY A 63 19.61 -15.39 -28.81
C GLY A 63 18.95 -14.02 -28.66
N GLN A 64 19.26 -13.24 -27.62
CA GLN A 64 18.79 -11.86 -27.48
C GLN A 64 19.84 -10.87 -28.00
N GLU A 65 19.38 -9.86 -28.75
CA GLU A 65 20.20 -8.75 -29.23
C GLU A 65 20.56 -7.79 -28.09
N ASP A 66 21.57 -6.95 -28.32
CA ASP A 66 21.96 -5.90 -27.38
C ASP A 66 20.81 -4.89 -27.18
N PRO A 67 20.28 -4.70 -25.96
CA PRO A 67 19.21 -3.74 -25.66
C PRO A 67 19.51 -2.31 -26.11
N ALA A 68 20.79 -1.91 -26.13
CA ALA A 68 21.20 -0.59 -26.61
C ALA A 68 20.85 -0.39 -28.10
N LEU A 69 20.94 -1.46 -28.89
CA LEU A 69 20.67 -1.46 -30.34
C LEU A 69 19.20 -1.76 -30.63
N SER A 70 18.68 -2.86 -30.07
CA SER A 70 17.34 -3.37 -30.36
C SER A 70 16.22 -2.47 -29.81
N GLY A 71 16.49 -1.73 -28.73
CA GLY A 71 15.45 -1.00 -28.00
C GLY A 71 14.53 -1.90 -27.17
N VAL A 72 14.85 -3.19 -27.04
CA VAL A 72 14.12 -4.16 -26.23
C VAL A 72 15.02 -4.59 -25.07
N ALA A 73 14.55 -4.36 -23.84
CA ALA A 73 15.28 -4.76 -22.65
C ALA A 73 15.37 -6.29 -22.55
N THR A 74 16.53 -6.79 -22.13
CA THR A 74 16.75 -8.21 -21.90
C THR A 74 15.92 -8.66 -20.70
N SER A 75 14.98 -9.57 -20.93
CA SER A 75 14.14 -10.17 -19.89
C SER A 75 14.53 -11.62 -19.63
N GLY A 76 14.42 -12.05 -18.37
CA GLY A 76 14.63 -13.43 -17.94
C GLY A 76 15.98 -13.65 -17.26
N SER A 77 16.22 -14.91 -16.86
CA SER A 77 17.47 -15.33 -16.24
C SER A 77 18.54 -15.59 -17.29
N GLY A 78 19.74 -15.07 -17.07
CA GLY A 78 20.88 -15.27 -17.96
C GLY A 78 22.20 -15.32 -17.19
N VAL A 79 23.30 -15.28 -17.94
CA VAL A 79 24.65 -15.31 -17.38
C VAL A 79 25.13 -13.88 -17.13
N MET A 80 25.66 -13.63 -15.95
CA MET A 80 26.21 -12.33 -15.58
C MET A 80 27.44 -11.99 -16.44
N VAL A 81 27.46 -10.77 -16.98
CA VAL A 81 28.58 -10.19 -17.74
C VAL A 81 28.84 -8.78 -17.23
N ASN A 82 30.03 -8.21 -17.50
CA ASN A 82 30.38 -6.84 -17.09
C ASN A 82 30.13 -6.53 -15.59
N SER A 83 30.20 -7.54 -14.74
CA SER A 83 29.80 -7.52 -13.32
C SER A 83 30.92 -8.00 -12.37
N GLY A 84 32.18 -7.93 -12.81
CA GLY A 84 33.36 -8.24 -11.99
C GLY A 84 33.33 -9.66 -11.41
N SER A 85 33.32 -9.76 -10.07
CA SER A 85 33.33 -11.05 -9.33
C SER A 85 32.08 -11.93 -9.51
N LEU A 86 31.05 -11.39 -10.18
CA LEU A 86 29.82 -12.10 -10.52
C LEU A 86 29.82 -12.66 -11.94
N ASN A 87 30.79 -12.30 -12.79
CA ASN A 87 30.85 -12.76 -14.18
C ASN A 87 30.82 -14.30 -14.26
N GLY A 88 30.01 -14.82 -15.17
CA GLY A 88 29.87 -16.26 -15.41
C GLY A 88 28.85 -16.97 -14.51
N LEU A 89 28.36 -16.31 -13.45
CA LEU A 89 27.29 -16.86 -12.62
C LEU A 89 25.93 -16.73 -13.31
N ASP A 90 24.99 -17.61 -12.97
CA ASP A 90 23.59 -17.41 -13.32
C ASP A 90 22.96 -16.32 -12.44
N SER A 91 21.87 -15.73 -12.91
CA SER A 91 21.21 -14.62 -12.21
C SER A 91 20.78 -14.95 -10.78
N SER A 92 20.32 -16.18 -10.50
CA SER A 92 19.85 -16.57 -9.17
C SER A 92 21.01 -16.71 -8.17
N GLU A 93 22.12 -17.33 -8.58
CA GLU A 93 23.34 -17.40 -7.76
C GLU A 93 23.94 -16.00 -7.55
N ALA A 94 23.95 -15.17 -8.59
CA ALA A 94 24.47 -13.81 -8.52
C ALA A 94 23.70 -12.93 -7.54
N ILE A 95 22.37 -13.06 -7.46
CA ILE A 95 21.52 -12.32 -6.49
C ILE A 95 21.95 -12.65 -5.05
N GLY A 96 22.07 -13.93 -4.70
CA GLY A 96 22.50 -14.33 -3.36
C GLY A 96 23.90 -13.82 -3.02
N LYS A 97 24.84 -13.95 -3.97
CA LYS A 97 26.23 -13.52 -3.80
C LYS A 97 26.36 -12.01 -3.62
N ILE A 98 25.67 -11.19 -4.43
CA ILE A 98 25.77 -9.73 -4.32
C ILE A 98 25.12 -9.20 -3.04
N ILE A 99 24.01 -9.80 -2.59
CA ILE A 99 23.39 -9.45 -1.30
C ILE A 99 24.40 -9.66 -0.17
N GLY A 100 25.02 -10.85 -0.09
CA GLY A 100 26.02 -11.13 0.94
C GLY A 100 27.25 -10.22 0.88
N GLN A 101 27.72 -9.87 -0.31
CA GLN A 101 28.83 -8.92 -0.48
C GLN A 101 28.50 -7.50 -0.01
N LEU A 102 27.26 -7.04 -0.20
CA LEU A 102 26.84 -5.70 0.23
C LEU A 102 26.48 -5.67 1.72
N GLU A 103 25.91 -6.74 2.26
CA GLU A 103 25.60 -6.87 3.69
C GLU A 103 26.88 -6.88 4.55
N THR A 104 27.91 -7.63 4.15
CA THR A 104 29.21 -7.64 4.85
C THR A 104 29.89 -6.27 4.92
N LYS A 105 29.54 -5.36 4.00
CA LYS A 105 30.03 -3.97 3.96
C LYS A 105 29.07 -2.97 4.63
N ASN A 106 27.95 -3.41 5.18
CA ASN A 106 26.86 -2.56 5.69
C ASN A 106 26.30 -1.58 4.64
N LEU A 107 26.29 -1.97 3.36
CA LEU A 107 25.80 -1.14 2.25
C LEU A 107 24.41 -1.53 1.77
N ALA A 108 23.92 -2.71 2.15
CA ALA A 108 22.57 -3.17 1.87
C ALA A 108 22.07 -4.12 2.97
N LYS A 109 20.78 -4.41 2.94
CA LYS A 109 20.14 -5.50 3.67
C LYS A 109 19.09 -6.13 2.77
N ALA A 110 18.90 -7.44 2.85
CA ALA A 110 17.76 -8.09 2.21
C ALA A 110 16.44 -7.50 2.73
N SER A 111 15.47 -7.33 1.83
CA SER A 111 14.12 -6.86 2.17
C SER A 111 13.08 -7.54 1.28
N ASN A 112 11.95 -7.92 1.86
CA ASN A 112 10.79 -8.37 1.12
C ASN A 112 9.85 -7.18 0.91
N ASN A 113 9.47 -6.95 -0.35
CA ASN A 113 8.52 -5.90 -0.71
C ASN A 113 7.24 -6.53 -1.26
N TYR A 114 6.10 -5.98 -0.84
CA TYR A 114 4.79 -6.38 -1.34
C TYR A 114 4.22 -5.28 -2.23
N ARG A 115 3.54 -5.68 -3.30
CA ARG A 115 2.76 -4.73 -4.12
C ARG A 115 1.49 -4.26 -3.41
N LEU A 116 1.00 -5.06 -2.47
CA LEU A 116 -0.14 -4.72 -1.61
C LEU A 116 0.19 -3.49 -0.75
N ARG A 117 -0.78 -2.59 -0.60
CA ARG A 117 -0.71 -1.40 0.25
C ARG A 117 -1.74 -1.48 1.35
N ASP A 118 -1.57 -0.65 2.37
CA ASP A 118 -2.56 -0.49 3.43
C ASP A 118 -3.91 -0.06 2.87
N TRP A 119 -4.97 -0.54 3.52
CA TRP A 119 -6.33 -0.28 3.10
C TRP A 119 -6.81 1.07 3.60
N LEU A 120 -6.98 2.01 2.67
CA LEU A 120 -7.65 3.28 2.93
C LEU A 120 -9.15 3.04 3.19
N ILE A 121 -9.55 3.02 4.46
CA ILE A 121 -10.94 2.78 4.88
C ILE A 121 -11.77 4.05 5.10
N SER A 122 -11.16 5.24 5.20
CA SER A 122 -11.90 6.48 5.45
C SER A 122 -12.58 7.02 4.19
N ARG A 123 -13.82 7.50 4.33
CA ARG A 123 -14.61 8.09 3.25
C ARG A 123 -15.24 9.40 3.70
N GLN A 124 -15.11 10.43 2.87
CA GLN A 124 -15.74 11.74 3.09
C GLN A 124 -17.21 11.70 2.62
N ARG A 125 -18.00 10.79 3.19
CA ARG A 125 -19.41 10.55 2.85
C ARG A 125 -20.25 10.53 4.12
N TYR A 126 -21.54 10.81 3.98
CA TYR A 126 -22.49 10.72 5.08
C TYR A 126 -22.91 9.27 5.38
N TRP A 127 -23.20 8.48 4.34
CA TRP A 127 -23.76 7.15 4.50
C TRP A 127 -22.68 6.09 4.68
N GLY A 128 -22.29 5.90 5.93
CA GLY A 128 -21.36 4.85 6.38
C GLY A 128 -21.21 4.85 7.89
N THR A 129 -20.49 3.87 8.42
CA THR A 129 -20.27 3.72 9.87
C THR A 129 -19.30 4.81 10.37
N PRO A 130 -19.69 5.67 11.34
CA PRO A 130 -18.77 6.66 11.90
C PRO A 130 -17.56 6.03 12.59
N PHE A 131 -16.38 6.62 12.45
CA PHE A 131 -15.21 6.18 13.20
C PHE A 131 -15.36 6.48 14.70
N PRO A 132 -15.02 5.53 15.60
CA PRO A 132 -15.02 5.76 17.03
C PRO A 132 -13.77 6.50 17.51
N ILE A 133 -13.44 7.61 16.84
CA ILE A 133 -12.27 8.46 17.12
C ILE A 133 -12.72 9.90 17.36
N ILE A 134 -12.08 10.55 18.34
CA ILE A 134 -12.24 11.95 18.70
C ILE A 134 -10.88 12.65 18.56
N HIS A 135 -10.87 13.77 17.84
CA HIS A 135 -9.73 14.65 17.62
C HIS A 135 -9.68 15.74 18.69
N CYS A 136 -8.76 15.62 19.65
CA CYS A 136 -8.54 16.59 20.72
C CYS A 136 -7.22 17.34 20.53
N LYS A 137 -7.24 18.67 20.60
CA LYS A 137 -6.03 19.51 20.45
C LYS A 137 -4.94 19.23 21.49
N ALA A 138 -5.33 18.80 22.69
CA ALA A 138 -4.39 18.53 23.79
C ALA A 138 -3.93 17.07 23.85
N CYS A 139 -4.79 16.12 23.43
CA CYS A 139 -4.51 14.68 23.58
C CYS A 139 -4.20 13.96 22.26
N GLY A 140 -4.42 14.60 21.11
CA GLY A 140 -4.37 13.97 19.79
C GLY A 140 -5.63 13.17 19.48
N GLU A 141 -5.47 12.06 18.78
CA GLU A 141 -6.53 11.10 18.47
C GLU A 141 -6.84 10.24 19.70
N VAL A 142 -8.11 10.20 20.09
CA VAL A 142 -8.59 9.48 21.27
C VAL A 142 -9.78 8.61 20.87
N ALA A 143 -9.74 7.33 21.23
CA ALA A 143 -10.87 6.44 21.01
C ALA A 143 -12.09 6.86 21.85
N VAL A 144 -13.28 6.64 21.30
CA VAL A 144 -14.54 6.72 22.04
C VAL A 144 -14.64 5.57 23.03
N ASN A 145 -15.24 5.78 24.21
CA ASN A 145 -15.44 4.69 25.17
C ASN A 145 -16.42 3.66 24.61
N GLU A 146 -16.19 2.38 24.92
CA GLU A 146 -17.06 1.29 24.46
C GLU A 146 -18.53 1.48 24.89
N SER A 147 -18.76 2.01 26.09
CA SER A 147 -20.11 2.31 26.60
C SER A 147 -20.84 3.42 25.83
N ASP A 148 -20.12 4.24 25.08
CA ASP A 148 -20.67 5.34 24.27
C ASP A 148 -20.98 4.89 22.83
N LEU A 149 -20.72 3.61 22.51
CA LEU A 149 -21.11 3.01 21.24
C LEU A 149 -22.60 2.60 21.26
N PRO A 150 -23.30 2.63 20.11
CA PRO A 150 -22.82 3.07 18.80
C PRO A 150 -22.86 4.60 18.65
N ILE A 151 -21.91 5.14 17.88
CA ILE A 151 -21.98 6.52 17.40
C ILE A 151 -23.00 6.55 16.26
N LYS A 152 -24.22 6.99 16.58
CA LYS A 152 -25.30 7.09 15.59
C LYS A 152 -25.03 8.26 14.65
N LEU A 153 -25.30 8.06 13.36
CA LEU A 153 -25.33 9.16 12.40
C LEU A 153 -26.36 10.22 12.82
N PRO A 154 -26.08 11.52 12.62
CA PRO A 154 -27.08 12.57 12.79
C PRO A 154 -28.21 12.42 11.76
N ASP A 155 -29.38 13.01 12.00
CA ASP A 155 -30.49 12.97 11.01
C ASP A 155 -30.04 13.61 9.68
N SER A 156 -30.27 12.91 8.57
CA SER A 156 -29.92 13.38 7.24
C SER A 156 -30.72 14.62 6.80
N LYS A 157 -31.92 14.83 7.36
CA LYS A 157 -32.80 15.95 6.98
C LYS A 157 -32.21 17.32 7.32
N SER A 158 -31.31 17.38 8.30
CA SER A 158 -30.66 18.63 8.71
C SER A 158 -29.35 18.90 7.98
N LEU A 159 -28.92 18.02 7.06
CA LEU A 159 -27.60 18.09 6.42
C LEU A 159 -27.70 18.28 4.90
N ASP A 160 -26.80 19.12 4.38
CA ASP A 160 -26.55 19.20 2.94
C ASP A 160 -25.59 18.07 2.53
N LEU A 161 -26.17 16.99 2.00
CA LEU A 161 -25.44 15.77 1.65
C LEU A 161 -24.65 15.85 0.35
N ARG A 162 -24.69 16.98 -0.37
CA ARG A 162 -23.96 17.12 -1.64
C ARG A 162 -22.45 17.08 -1.38
N PRO A 163 -21.68 16.34 -2.20
CA PRO A 163 -20.23 16.28 -2.03
C PRO A 163 -19.62 17.66 -2.31
N LYS A 164 -19.01 18.26 -1.28
CA LYS A 164 -18.32 19.57 -1.35
C LYS A 164 -16.81 19.48 -1.15
N GLY A 165 -16.24 18.27 -1.21
CA GLY A 165 -14.84 18.00 -0.92
C GLY A 165 -14.52 17.79 0.57
N THR A 166 -15.49 18.02 1.46
CA THR A 166 -15.44 17.69 2.88
C THR A 166 -16.62 16.79 3.25
N SER A 167 -16.45 15.95 4.29
CA SER A 167 -17.55 15.10 4.75
C SER A 167 -18.78 15.94 5.16
N PRO A 168 -20.01 15.56 4.79
CA PRO A 168 -21.22 16.23 5.25
C PRO A 168 -21.34 16.28 6.79
N LEU A 169 -20.78 15.28 7.48
CA LEU A 169 -20.80 15.20 8.95
C LEU A 169 -20.02 16.35 9.62
N ALA A 170 -19.04 16.93 8.93
CA ALA A 170 -18.31 18.09 9.45
C ALA A 170 -19.20 19.33 9.62
N THR A 171 -20.34 19.40 8.92
CA THR A 171 -21.30 20.50 9.03
C THR A 171 -22.35 20.28 10.11
N ALA A 172 -22.44 19.06 10.67
CA ALA A 172 -23.38 18.70 11.71
C ALA A 172 -22.85 19.16 13.08
N THR A 173 -22.88 20.47 13.38
CA THR A 173 -22.22 21.06 14.57
C THR A 173 -22.61 20.37 15.88
N ASP A 174 -23.89 20.04 16.05
CA ASP A 174 -24.40 19.40 17.28
C ASP A 174 -23.89 17.95 17.44
N TRP A 175 -23.51 17.33 16.32
CA TRP A 175 -22.95 15.99 16.29
C TRP A 175 -21.42 15.98 16.30
N VAL A 176 -20.75 16.88 15.60
CA VAL A 176 -19.27 16.84 15.52
C VAL A 176 -18.63 17.34 16.82
N ASN A 177 -19.24 18.31 17.51
CA ASN A 177 -18.66 18.88 18.73
C ASN A 177 -18.93 17.98 19.94
N VAL A 178 -17.86 17.56 20.62
CA VAL A 178 -17.91 16.69 21.80
C VAL A 178 -16.88 17.09 22.83
N LYS A 179 -16.98 16.53 24.04
CA LYS A 179 -15.91 16.61 25.03
C LYS A 179 -14.95 15.43 24.84
N CYS A 180 -13.65 15.70 24.98
CA CYS A 180 -12.63 14.68 24.97
C CYS A 180 -12.84 13.73 26.17
N PRO A 181 -12.95 12.40 25.98
CA PRO A 181 -13.17 11.47 27.07
C PRO A 181 -11.95 11.37 28.02
N LYS A 182 -10.76 11.78 27.56
CA LYS A 182 -9.52 11.73 28.35
C LYS A 182 -9.31 12.96 29.24
N CYS A 183 -9.63 14.16 28.76
CA CYS A 183 -9.30 15.41 29.47
C CYS A 183 -10.49 16.39 29.65
N GLY A 184 -11.66 16.08 29.09
CA GLY A 184 -12.86 16.92 29.19
C GLY A 184 -12.83 18.21 28.35
N ALA A 185 -11.75 18.52 27.63
CA ALA A 185 -11.66 19.68 26.75
C ALA A 185 -12.56 19.55 25.51
N ASP A 186 -12.85 20.66 24.84
CA ASP A 186 -13.55 20.66 23.55
C ASP A 186 -12.74 19.89 22.50
N ALA A 187 -13.44 19.02 21.78
CA ALA A 187 -12.88 18.13 20.78
C ALA A 187 -13.90 17.89 19.65
N LEU A 188 -13.43 17.30 18.56
CA LEU A 188 -14.26 17.01 17.39
C LEU A 188 -14.33 15.49 17.17
N ARG A 189 -15.51 14.95 16.91
CA ARG A 189 -15.62 13.59 16.37
C ARG A 189 -14.91 13.50 15.02
N ASP A 190 -14.39 12.33 14.69
CA ASP A 190 -14.01 12.04 13.32
C ASP A 190 -15.25 12.14 12.42
N THR A 191 -15.11 12.87 11.31
CA THR A 191 -16.22 13.16 10.41
C THR A 191 -16.26 12.23 9.21
N ASP A 192 -15.23 11.42 9.00
CA ASP A 192 -15.25 10.41 7.95
C ASP A 192 -16.04 9.18 8.41
N THR A 193 -16.49 8.42 7.43
CA THR A 193 -17.16 7.14 7.65
C THR A 193 -16.31 6.02 7.09
N MET A 194 -16.46 4.82 7.65
CA MET A 194 -15.83 3.61 7.14
C MET A 194 -16.36 3.27 5.74
N ASP A 195 -15.47 2.74 4.90
CA ASP A 195 -15.80 2.18 3.60
C ASP A 195 -16.72 0.95 3.74
N THR A 196 -17.61 0.76 2.78
CA THR A 196 -18.61 -0.33 2.81
C THR A 196 -17.98 -1.73 2.85
N PHE A 197 -16.75 -1.90 2.37
CA PHE A 197 -16.07 -3.19 2.50
C PHE A 197 -15.72 -3.53 3.94
N VAL A 198 -15.67 -2.56 4.88
CA VAL A 198 -15.50 -2.87 6.30
C VAL A 198 -16.67 -3.72 6.79
N ASP A 199 -17.90 -3.33 6.46
CA ASP A 199 -19.10 -4.06 6.85
C ASP A 199 -19.19 -5.43 6.17
N SER A 200 -18.85 -5.49 4.87
CA SER A 200 -18.93 -6.74 4.11
C SER A 200 -17.80 -7.73 4.43
N SER A 201 -16.72 -7.32 5.10
CA SER A 201 -15.58 -8.21 5.36
C SER A 201 -15.81 -9.18 6.53
N TRP A 202 -16.92 -9.06 7.26
CA TRP A 202 -17.21 -9.94 8.41
C TRP A 202 -18.69 -10.34 8.56
N TYR A 203 -19.57 -9.93 7.65
CA TYR A 203 -21.01 -10.24 7.72
C TYR A 203 -21.33 -11.75 7.82
N PHE A 204 -20.49 -12.61 7.23
CA PHE A 204 -20.63 -14.06 7.30
C PHE A 204 -20.39 -14.61 8.71
N LEU A 205 -19.57 -13.93 9.53
CA LEU A 205 -19.46 -14.20 10.97
C LEU A 205 -20.72 -13.77 11.70
N ARG A 206 -21.27 -12.59 11.36
CA ARG A 206 -22.47 -12.06 12.01
C ARG A 206 -23.71 -12.94 11.79
N TYR A 207 -23.83 -13.62 10.65
CA TYR A 207 -24.96 -14.50 10.37
C TYR A 207 -25.08 -15.69 11.32
N THR A 208 -24.00 -16.12 11.97
CA THR A 208 -24.07 -17.22 12.94
C THR A 208 -24.76 -16.78 14.24
N SER A 209 -24.77 -15.47 14.55
CA SER A 209 -25.18 -14.88 15.83
C SER A 209 -26.12 -13.68 15.69
N VAL A 210 -27.18 -13.81 14.89
CA VAL A 210 -28.08 -12.68 14.57
C VAL A 210 -28.79 -12.05 15.78
N ASN A 211 -29.03 -12.83 16.83
CA ASN A 211 -29.75 -12.41 18.04
C ASN A 211 -28.84 -11.92 19.18
N THR A 212 -27.52 -11.91 18.95
CA THR A 212 -26.53 -11.48 19.95
C THR A 212 -26.30 -9.98 19.82
N HIS A 213 -26.68 -9.18 20.81
CA HIS A 213 -26.66 -7.71 20.71
C HIS A 213 -25.59 -7.02 21.56
N ASP A 214 -24.89 -7.77 22.42
CA ASP A 214 -23.83 -7.31 23.33
C ASP A 214 -22.41 -7.53 22.78
N LYS A 215 -22.27 -8.29 21.69
CA LYS A 215 -20.99 -8.59 21.02
C LYS A 215 -21.19 -8.77 19.51
N PRO A 216 -20.12 -8.66 18.69
CA PRO A 216 -20.23 -8.82 17.23
C PRO A 216 -20.76 -10.19 16.80
N PHE A 217 -20.32 -11.26 17.46
CA PHE A 217 -20.77 -12.64 17.24
C PHE A 217 -20.36 -13.52 18.43
N ASP A 218 -21.00 -14.69 18.59
CA ASP A 218 -20.57 -15.71 19.55
C ASP A 218 -19.57 -16.67 18.89
N ARG A 219 -18.42 -16.85 19.54
CA ARG A 219 -17.35 -17.69 18.99
C ARG A 219 -17.79 -19.15 18.81
N LYS A 220 -18.62 -19.69 19.71
CA LYS A 220 -19.08 -21.08 19.62
C LYS A 220 -19.98 -21.29 18.41
N GLU A 221 -20.81 -20.30 18.09
CA GLU A 221 -21.67 -20.35 16.92
C GLU A 221 -20.85 -20.24 15.63
N VAL A 222 -19.86 -19.34 15.60
CA VAL A 222 -18.90 -19.25 14.48
C VAL A 222 -18.18 -20.58 14.26
N ASP A 223 -17.60 -21.18 15.30
CA ASP A 223 -16.86 -22.44 15.19
C ASP A 223 -17.77 -23.63 14.79
N THR A 224 -19.08 -23.51 15.00
CA THR A 224 -20.07 -24.54 14.59
C THR A 224 -20.42 -24.44 13.10
N TRP A 225 -20.52 -23.22 12.57
CA TRP A 225 -21.04 -22.96 11.22
C TRP A 225 -19.97 -22.66 10.18
N LEU A 226 -18.76 -22.26 10.59
CA LEU A 226 -17.65 -21.92 9.69
C LEU A 226 -16.55 -23.01 9.70
N PRO A 227 -15.74 -23.11 8.62
CA PRO A 227 -15.70 -22.25 7.43
C PRO A 227 -16.94 -22.40 6.52
N VAL A 228 -17.19 -21.41 5.66
CA VAL A 228 -18.25 -21.51 4.65
C VAL A 228 -17.90 -22.62 3.66
N ASP A 229 -18.71 -23.68 3.59
CA ASP A 229 -18.47 -24.82 2.69
C ASP A 229 -18.46 -24.42 1.21
N GLN A 230 -19.39 -23.56 0.81
CA GLN A 230 -19.53 -23.08 -0.55
C GLN A 230 -19.85 -21.59 -0.57
N TYR A 231 -18.90 -20.78 -1.04
CA TYR A 231 -19.10 -19.36 -1.29
C TYR A 231 -19.30 -19.12 -2.79
N VAL A 232 -20.42 -18.51 -3.17
CA VAL A 232 -20.77 -18.22 -4.58
C VAL A 232 -20.78 -16.71 -4.81
N GLY A 233 -19.92 -16.23 -5.70
CA GLY A 233 -19.78 -14.80 -5.98
C GLY A 233 -19.13 -14.52 -7.34
N GLY A 234 -19.25 -13.28 -7.81
CA GLY A 234 -18.66 -12.84 -9.08
C GLY A 234 -17.17 -12.50 -8.97
N VAL A 235 -16.41 -12.75 -10.04
CA VAL A 235 -14.95 -12.49 -10.12
C VAL A 235 -14.57 -11.03 -9.87
N SER A 236 -15.51 -10.09 -10.02
CA SER A 236 -15.30 -8.66 -9.70
C SER A 236 -14.86 -8.41 -8.25
N HIS A 237 -15.04 -9.36 -7.35
CA HIS A 237 -14.67 -9.27 -5.93
C HIS A 237 -13.32 -9.90 -5.57
N ALA A 238 -12.58 -10.43 -6.56
CA ALA A 238 -11.37 -11.22 -6.33
C ALA A 238 -10.26 -10.51 -5.53
N ILE A 239 -10.02 -9.23 -5.81
CA ILE A 239 -8.96 -8.42 -5.16
C ILE A 239 -9.49 -7.37 -4.18
N LEU A 240 -10.78 -7.40 -3.88
CA LEU A 240 -11.46 -6.49 -2.96
C LEU A 240 -12.05 -7.31 -1.81
N HIS A 241 -13.37 -7.50 -1.79
CA HIS A 241 -14.09 -8.24 -0.76
C HIS A 241 -13.46 -9.58 -0.38
N LEU A 242 -13.06 -10.41 -1.35
CA LEU A 242 -12.47 -11.72 -1.05
C LEU A 242 -11.08 -11.60 -0.39
N LEU A 243 -10.33 -10.54 -0.68
CA LEU A 243 -9.05 -10.27 -0.02
C LEU A 243 -9.28 -9.69 1.38
N TYR A 244 -10.18 -8.71 1.54
CA TYR A 244 -10.46 -8.08 2.82
C TYR A 244 -11.09 -9.04 3.83
N SER A 245 -11.98 -9.94 3.36
CA SER A 245 -12.62 -10.97 4.21
C SER A 245 -11.64 -12.01 4.74
N GLN A 246 -10.47 -12.17 4.12
CA GLN A 246 -9.41 -13.07 4.60
C GLN A 246 -8.46 -12.39 5.59
N GLN A 247 -8.45 -11.06 5.65
CA GLN A 247 -7.55 -10.29 6.52
C GLN A 247 -8.13 -10.04 7.90
N LEU A 248 -9.46 -10.05 8.04
CA LEU A 248 -10.11 -9.92 9.34
C LEU A 248 -10.06 -11.25 10.12
N PRO A 249 -9.87 -11.20 11.45
CA PRO A 249 -9.69 -12.37 12.31
C PRO A 249 -10.94 -13.24 12.51
#